data_AF-A0A842QHW8-F1
#
_entry.id   AF-A0A842QHW8-F1
#
_cell.length_a   1.000
_cell.length_b   1.000
_cell.length_c   1.000
_cell.angle_alpha   90.00
_cell.angle_beta   90.00
_cell.angle_gamma   90.00
#
_symmetry.space_group_name_H-M   'P 1'
#
loop_
_entity.id
_entity.type
_entity.pdbx_description
1 polymer ?
#
loop_
_entity_poly.entity_id
_entity_poly.type
_entity_poly.pdbx_seq_one_letter_code
_entity_poly.pdbx_strand_id
1 'polypeptide(L)'
;MTTLEYRDSKFHECAGEATAPITLEIDDRQKKLILSIPTGASMIQRRAAERNARSIQKSGFQTSNRGRIGRGYDLEIQGHGGGLPDRLKKSPREVY
;
A
#
# COMPACT_ATOMS: atom_id res chain seq x y z
N MET A 1 -3.31 -11.56 11.06
CA MET A 1 -3.04 -10.26 10.43
C MET A 1 -1.55 -10.06 10.50
N THR A 2 -0.90 -9.85 9.36
CA THR A 2 0.57 -9.71 9.29
C THR A 2 0.90 -8.29 8.88
N THR A 3 1.69 -7.58 9.68
CA THR A 3 2.09 -6.21 9.38
C THR A 3 3.49 -6.20 8.81
N LEU A 4 3.66 -5.49 7.69
CA LEU A 4 4.95 -5.25 7.06
C LEU A 4 5.30 -3.77 7.18
N GLU A 5 6.55 -3.47 7.48
CA GLU A 5 7.05 -2.09 7.51
C GLU A 5 7.94 -1.83 6.29
N TYR A 6 7.85 -0.63 5.72
CA TYR A 6 8.63 -0.26 4.55
C TYR A 6 9.96 0.37 4.97
N ARG A 7 11.06 -0.40 4.84
CA ARG A 7 12.42 0.04 5.15
C ARG A 7 13.37 -0.37 4.03
N ASP A 8 14.45 0.38 3.81
CA ASP A 8 15.49 0.02 2.82
C ASP A 8 14.93 -0.25 1.41
N SER A 9 13.89 0.50 1.02
CA SER A 9 13.14 0.37 -0.23
C SER A 9 12.33 -0.93 -0.43
N LYS A 10 12.16 -1.74 0.62
CA LYS A 10 11.45 -3.03 0.59
C LYS A 10 10.50 -3.18 1.80
N PHE A 11 9.60 -4.15 1.74
CA PHE A 11 8.76 -4.50 2.89
C PHE A 11 9.44 -5.59 3.73
N HIS A 12 9.44 -5.38 5.04
CA HIS A 12 9.96 -6.30 6.04
C HIS A 12 8.85 -6.70 6.99
N GLU A 13 8.82 -7.96 7.39
CA GLU A 13 7.85 -8.45 8.38
C GLU A 13 8.12 -7.79 9.73
N CYS A 14 7.10 -7.14 10.28
CA CYS A 14 7.16 -6.52 11.58
C CYS A 14 6.39 -7.41 12.57
N ALA A 15 7.10 -7.96 13.56
CA ALA A 15 6.52 -8.81 14.60
C ALA A 15 5.94 -8.00 15.78
N GLY A 16 5.95 -6.67 15.71
CA GLY A 16 5.56 -5.77 16.79
C GLY A 16 5.13 -4.39 16.27
N GLU A 17 5.51 -3.35 16.99
CA GLU A 17 5.20 -1.96 16.59
C GLU A 17 6.07 -1.55 15.40
N ALA A 18 5.42 -1.11 14.31
CA ALA A 18 6.11 -0.67 13.11
C ALA A 18 6.91 0.61 13.40
N THR A 19 8.20 0.57 13.10
CA THR A 19 9.10 1.72 13.28
C THR A 19 9.14 2.61 12.04
N ALA A 20 8.85 2.02 10.87
CA ALA A 20 8.80 2.76 9.63
C ALA A 20 7.47 3.52 9.46
N PRO A 21 7.50 4.73 8.87
CA PRO A 21 6.32 5.55 8.66
C PRO A 21 5.31 4.94 7.68
N ILE A 22 5.78 4.17 6.69
CA ILE A 22 4.93 3.48 5.71
C ILE A 22 4.79 2.02 6.13
N THR A 23 3.55 1.54 6.21
CA THR A 23 3.23 0.16 6.61
C THR A 23 2.31 -0.50 5.61
N LEU A 24 2.36 -1.82 5.51
CA LEU A 24 1.49 -2.64 4.68
C LEU A 24 0.94 -3.78 5.53
N GLU A 25 -0.36 -3.78 5.76
CA GLU A 25 -1.04 -4.82 6.52
C GLU A 25 -1.63 -5.86 5.57
N ILE A 26 -1.43 -7.12 5.90
CA ILE A 26 -1.98 -8.27 5.19
C ILE A 26 -3.05 -8.89 6.07
N ASP A 27 -4.31 -8.68 5.68
CA ASP A 27 -5.46 -9.32 6.31
C ASP A 27 -5.85 -10.56 5.52
N ASP A 28 -5.49 -11.72 6.06
CA ASP A 28 -5.83 -13.02 5.48
C ASP A 28 -7.33 -13.35 5.57
N ARG A 29 -8.04 -12.81 6.57
CA ARG A 29 -9.46 -13.07 6.79
C ARG A 29 -10.30 -12.33 5.77
N GLN A 30 -9.93 -11.07 5.52
CA GLN A 30 -10.62 -10.23 4.53
C GLN A 30 -10.05 -10.37 3.12
N LYS A 31 -8.93 -11.10 2.95
CA LYS A 31 -8.18 -11.19 1.69
C LYS A 31 -7.81 -9.82 1.14
N LYS A 32 -7.30 -8.94 2.02
CA LYS A 32 -6.93 -7.56 1.72
C LYS A 32 -5.47 -7.25 2.06
N LEU A 33 -4.91 -6.29 1.30
CA LEU A 33 -3.63 -5.65 1.53
C LEU A 33 -3.90 -4.17 1.78
N ILE A 34 -3.62 -3.67 2.98
CA ILE A 34 -3.87 -2.29 3.36
C ILE A 34 -2.54 -1.57 3.44
N LEU A 35 -2.22 -0.77 2.43
CA LEU A 35 -1.01 0.04 2.36
C LEU A 35 -1.26 1.40 3.00
N SER A 36 -0.65 1.67 4.14
CA SER A 36 -0.74 2.93 4.88
C SER A 36 0.47 3.82 4.61
N ILE A 37 0.23 5.00 4.03
CA ILE A 37 1.26 5.98 3.65
C ILE A 37 0.99 7.31 4.37
N PRO A 38 1.91 7.82 5.20
CA PRO A 38 1.71 9.08 5.90
C PRO A 38 1.86 10.27 4.96
N THR A 39 1.21 11.38 5.31
CA THR A 39 1.17 12.61 4.50
C THR A 39 2.53 13.27 4.29
N GLY A 40 3.50 13.01 5.18
CA GLY A 40 4.88 13.50 5.06
C GLY A 40 5.80 12.63 4.21
N ALA A 41 5.34 11.50 3.67
CA ALA A 41 6.16 10.64 2.83
C ALA A 41 6.46 11.29 1.46
N SER A 42 7.70 11.21 1.01
CA SER A 42 8.09 11.71 -0.30
C SER A 42 7.33 11.00 -1.44
N MET A 43 7.08 11.69 -2.56
CA MET A 43 6.47 11.07 -3.74
C MET A 43 7.22 9.83 -4.24
N ILE A 44 8.54 9.80 -4.07
CA ILE A 44 9.39 8.67 -4.46
C ILE A 44 9.12 7.47 -3.55
N GLN A 45 9.14 7.66 -2.23
CA GLN A 45 8.83 6.61 -1.26
C GLN A 45 7.42 6.07 -1.46
N ARG A 46 6.45 6.95 -1.70
CA ARG A 46 5.07 6.57 -2.03
C ARG A 46 5.02 5.65 -3.24
N ARG A 47 5.55 6.07 -4.39
CA ARG A 47 5.53 5.27 -5.62
C ARG A 47 6.26 3.93 -5.44
N ALA A 48 7.37 3.94 -4.71
CA ALA A 48 8.14 2.73 -4.46
C ALA A 48 7.38 1.75 -3.54
N ALA A 49 6.73 2.25 -2.48
CA ALA A 49 5.88 1.45 -1.61
C ALA A 49 4.67 0.86 -2.36
N GLU A 50 3.96 1.68 -3.15
CA GLU A 50 2.84 1.23 -3.98
C GLU A 50 3.27 0.15 -4.98
N ARG A 51 4.43 0.33 -5.65
CA ARG A 51 4.97 -0.68 -6.57
C ARG A 51 5.28 -1.99 -5.86
N ASN A 52 5.90 -1.92 -4.69
CA ASN A 52 6.23 -3.11 -3.90
C ASN A 52 4.96 -3.83 -3.40
N ALA A 53 3.96 -3.08 -2.95
CA ALA A 53 2.68 -3.64 -2.51
C ALA A 53 1.96 -4.34 -3.67
N ARG A 54 1.97 -3.77 -4.88
CA ARG A 54 1.45 -4.44 -6.09
C ARG A 54 2.23 -5.70 -6.47
N SER A 55 3.55 -5.70 -6.29
CA SER A 55 4.34 -6.93 -6.48
C SER A 55 3.92 -8.01 -5.49
N ILE A 56 3.72 -7.66 -4.22
CA ILE A 56 3.21 -8.58 -3.18
C ILE A 56 1.81 -9.09 -3.56
N GLN A 57 0.92 -8.22 -4.02
CA GLN A 57 -0.40 -8.61 -4.52
C GLN A 57 -0.29 -9.67 -5.62
N LYS A 58 0.66 -9.53 -6.54
CA LYS A 58 0.83 -10.42 -7.69
C LYS A 58 1.51 -11.75 -7.33
N SER A 59 2.61 -11.72 -6.58
CA SER A 59 3.45 -12.90 -6.32
C SER A 59 3.29 -13.49 -4.92
N GLY A 60 2.64 -12.78 -4.01
CA GLY A 60 2.66 -13.03 -2.58
C GLY A 60 3.93 -12.50 -1.92
N PHE A 61 3.82 -12.20 -0.63
CA PHE A 61 4.93 -11.91 0.26
C PHE A 61 5.41 -13.21 0.91
N GLN A 62 6.72 -13.41 0.94
CA GLN A 62 7.34 -14.55 1.61
C GLN A 62 7.57 -14.19 3.08
N THR A 63 6.82 -14.84 3.97
CA THR A 63 6.97 -14.70 5.43
C THR A 63 8.21 -15.42 5.93
N SER A 64 8.69 -15.05 7.12
CA SER A 64 9.82 -15.71 7.77
C SER A 64 9.54 -17.20 8.04
N ASN A 65 8.26 -17.55 8.23
CA ASN A 65 7.77 -18.91 8.44
C ASN A 65 7.65 -19.73 7.14
N ARG A 66 8.30 -19.30 6.04
CA ARG A 66 8.29 -19.95 4.71
C ARG A 66 6.91 -20.03 4.02
N GLY A 67 5.88 -19.42 4.58
CA GLY A 67 4.56 -19.28 3.95
C GLY A 67 4.50 -18.09 2.99
N ARG A 68 3.76 -18.22 1.88
CA ARG A 68 3.42 -17.10 1.00
C ARG A 68 2.02 -16.58 1.31
N ILE A 69 1.90 -15.28 1.56
CA ILE A 69 0.63 -14.62 1.89
C ILE A 69 0.38 -13.40 0.98
N GLY A 70 -0.86 -12.93 0.90
CA GLY A 70 -1.18 -11.70 0.17
C GLY A 70 -1.30 -11.82 -1.35
N ARG A 71 -1.10 -13.02 -1.92
CA ARG A 71 -1.26 -13.25 -3.37
C ARG A 71 -2.74 -13.20 -3.75
N GLY A 72 -3.08 -12.33 -4.70
CA GLY A 72 -4.44 -12.17 -5.22
C GLY A 72 -5.39 -11.40 -4.29
N TYR A 73 -4.86 -10.71 -3.28
CA TYR A 73 -5.66 -9.95 -2.31
C TYR A 73 -6.03 -8.58 -2.87
N ASP A 74 -7.08 -7.97 -2.37
CA ASP A 74 -7.46 -6.60 -2.76
C ASP A 74 -6.53 -5.58 -2.12
N LEU A 75 -5.83 -4.80 -2.95
CA LEU A 75 -4.92 -3.76 -2.49
C LEU A 75 -5.66 -2.44 -2.28
N GLU A 76 -5.79 -2.05 -1.01
CA GLU A 76 -6.32 -0.76 -0.56
C GLU A 76 -5.17 0.15 -0.15
N ILE A 77 -5.09 1.34 -0.75
CA ILE A 77 -4.04 2.32 -0.44
C ILE A 77 -4.66 3.42 0.42
N GLN A 78 -4.32 3.42 1.70
CA GLN A 78 -4.70 4.41 2.68
C GLN A 78 -3.56 5.42 2.87
N GLY A 79 -3.88 6.71 2.82
CA GLY A 79 -2.86 7.77 2.84
C GLY A 79 -2.99 8.65 1.62
N HIS A 80 -3.28 9.94 1.86
CA HIS A 80 -3.69 10.95 0.88
C HIS A 80 -3.58 10.51 -0.58
N GLY A 81 -4.60 9.79 -1.03
CA GLY A 81 -5.13 10.06 -2.35
C GLY A 81 -5.48 11.55 -2.31
N GLY A 82 -4.68 12.36 -3.00
CA GLY A 82 -5.20 13.60 -3.53
C GLY A 82 -6.37 13.18 -4.40
N GLY A 83 -7.55 13.06 -3.79
CA GLY A 83 -8.77 13.25 -4.54
C GLY A 83 -8.55 14.58 -5.20
N LEU A 84 -8.39 14.58 -6.52
CA LEU A 84 -8.64 15.79 -7.28
C LEU A 84 -9.93 16.35 -6.69
N PRO A 85 -9.92 17.56 -6.10
CA PRO A 85 -11.15 18.14 -5.59
C PRO A 85 -12.17 18.03 -6.71
N ASP A 86 -13.43 17.67 -6.42
CA ASP A 86 -14.44 17.33 -7.44
C ASP A 86 -14.59 18.39 -8.54
N ARG A 87 -14.11 19.61 -8.30
CA ARG A 87 -13.96 20.71 -9.26
C ARG A 87 -13.05 20.40 -10.46
N LEU A 88 -12.06 19.51 -10.35
CA LEU A 88 -11.20 19.09 -11.48
C LEU A 88 -11.67 17.81 -12.18
N LYS A 89 -12.70 17.11 -11.66
CA LYS A 89 -13.34 15.99 -12.37
C LYS A 89 -14.34 16.46 -13.44
N LYS A 90 -14.72 17.75 -13.43
CA LYS A 90 -15.60 18.34 -14.45
C LYS A 90 -14.76 18.86 -15.61
N SER A 91 -14.74 18.12 -16.70
CA SER A 91 -14.24 18.63 -17.98
C SER A 91 -15.18 19.74 -18.46
N PRO A 92 -14.73 20.98 -18.70
CA PRO A 92 -15.55 22.02 -19.30
C PRO A 92 -15.67 21.73 -20.80
N ARG A 93 -16.45 20.70 -21.16
CA ARG A 93 -17.05 20.66 -22.49
C ARG A 93 -18.26 21.57 -22.43
N GLU A 94 -18.02 22.87 -22.57
CA GLU A 94 -19.06 23.78 -23.03
C GLU A 94 -19.46 23.32 -24.43
N VAL A 95 -20.66 22.76 -24.51
CA VAL A 95 -21.38 22.53 -25.74
C VAL A 95 -22.12 23.83 -26.01
N TYR A 96 -21.55 24.71 -26.83
CA TYR A 96 -22.33 25.56 -27.73
C TYR A 96 -21.45 26.06 -28.88
#